data_AF-A0A9I9CCK4-F1
#
_entry.id   AF-A0A9I9CCK4-F1
#
_cell.length_a   1.000
_cell.length_b   1.000
_cell.length_c   1.000
_cell.angle_alpha   90.00
_cell.angle_beta   90.00
_cell.angle_gamma   90.00
#
_symmetry.space_group_name_H-M   'P 1'
#
loop_
_entity.id
_entity.type
_entity.pdbx_description
1 polymer ?
#
loop_
_entity_poly.entity_id
_entity_poly.type
_entity_poly.pdbx_seq_one_letter_code
_entity_poly.pdbx_strand_id
1 'polypeptide(L)'
;MTLDTGSVATPYDYGAGEISTNGALQPGLVYETSTTDYLLYLCGRGYNLTTIKSITTTVPDGFDCPKNSTTDYISNMNYPTIAVSELKGKESKKVIRTVTNVGGNGETVYTVSVDAPEEVE
;
A
#
# COMPACT_ATOMS: atom_id res chain seq x y z
N MET A 1 -13.31 -10.92 -14.11
CA MET A 1 -14.56 -10.21 -13.77
C MET A 1 -14.84 -9.20 -14.88
N THR A 2 -16.10 -8.85 -15.12
CA THR A 2 -16.50 -7.89 -16.15
C THR A 2 -17.41 -6.83 -15.56
N LEU A 3 -17.40 -5.63 -16.13
CA LEU A 3 -18.40 -4.60 -15.84
C LEU A 3 -19.73 -4.94 -16.52
N ASP A 4 -20.80 -4.24 -16.15
CA ASP A 4 -22.13 -4.38 -16.80
C ASP A 4 -22.09 -4.04 -18.30
N THR A 5 -21.12 -3.21 -18.71
CA THR A 5 -20.82 -2.88 -20.10
C THR A 5 -20.14 -4.02 -20.89
N GLY A 6 -19.78 -5.13 -20.22
CA GLY A 6 -19.08 -6.27 -20.82
C GLY A 6 -17.56 -6.11 -20.94
N SER A 7 -16.98 -4.96 -20.55
CA SER A 7 -15.53 -4.77 -20.54
C SER A 7 -14.86 -5.53 -19.39
N VAL A 8 -13.59 -5.88 -19.58
CA VAL A 8 -12.77 -6.50 -18.53
C VAL A 8 -12.64 -5.54 -17.36
N ALA A 9 -12.96 -6.02 -16.16
CA ALA A 9 -12.78 -5.25 -14.95
C ALA A 9 -11.29 -5.21 -14.54
N THR A 10 -10.90 -4.13 -13.91
CA THR A 10 -9.53 -3.83 -13.48
C THR A 10 -9.42 -3.88 -11.95
N PRO A 11 -8.21 -3.85 -11.38
CA PRO A 11 -8.03 -3.67 -9.94
C PRO A 11 -8.67 -2.39 -9.38
N TYR A 12 -8.98 -1.38 -10.21
CA TYR A 12 -9.74 -0.20 -9.77
C TYR A 12 -11.23 -0.50 -9.54
N ASP A 13 -11.75 -1.59 -10.12
CA ASP A 13 -13.16 -1.98 -9.99
C ASP A 13 -13.39 -2.93 -8.81
N TYR A 14 -12.47 -3.87 -8.57
CA TYR A 14 -12.65 -4.93 -7.56
C TYR A 14 -11.46 -5.12 -6.59
N GLY A 15 -10.42 -4.27 -6.66
CA GLY A 15 -9.25 -4.37 -5.81
C GLY A 15 -8.47 -5.67 -6.04
N ALA A 16 -8.18 -6.39 -4.95
CA ALA A 16 -7.44 -7.66 -4.98
C ALA A 16 -8.26 -8.84 -5.54
N GLY A 17 -9.58 -8.69 -5.68
CA GLY A 17 -10.47 -9.74 -6.17
C GLY A 17 -11.55 -10.14 -5.16
N GLU A 18 -12.17 -11.28 -5.44
CA GLU A 18 -13.19 -11.87 -4.59
C GLU A 18 -12.57 -12.43 -3.30
N ILE A 19 -13.29 -12.30 -2.18
CA ILE A 19 -12.80 -12.75 -0.87
C ILE A 19 -12.63 -14.27 -0.82
N SER A 20 -11.46 -14.72 -0.36
CA SER A 20 -11.22 -16.11 0.01
C SER A 20 -11.18 -16.24 1.54
N THR A 21 -12.18 -16.94 2.11
CA THR A 21 -12.27 -17.14 3.56
C THR A 21 -11.12 -17.97 4.10
N ASN A 22 -10.76 -19.05 3.41
CA ASN A 22 -9.64 -19.91 3.80
C ASN A 22 -8.29 -19.18 3.68
N GLY A 23 -8.10 -18.40 2.60
CA GLY A 23 -6.87 -17.62 2.41
C GLY A 23 -6.68 -16.54 3.47
N ALA A 24 -7.77 -15.88 3.88
CA ALA A 24 -7.71 -14.84 4.92
C ALA A 24 -7.36 -15.41 6.32
N LEU A 25 -7.77 -16.64 6.63
CA LEU A 25 -7.47 -17.27 7.92
C LEU A 25 -6.00 -17.69 8.06
N GLN A 26 -5.34 -18.06 6.96
CA GLN A 26 -3.95 -18.53 6.94
C GLN A 26 -3.19 -17.87 5.78
N PRO A 27 -2.92 -16.56 5.85
CA PRO A 27 -2.38 -15.81 4.72
C PRO A 27 -0.89 -16.08 4.46
N GLY A 28 -0.17 -16.69 5.41
CA GLY A 28 1.27 -16.91 5.36
C GLY A 28 2.06 -15.63 5.61
N LEU A 29 1.86 -14.61 4.77
CA LEU A 29 2.46 -13.28 4.87
C LEU A 29 1.39 -12.20 5.05
N VAL A 30 1.71 -11.16 5.82
CA VAL A 30 0.86 -9.96 5.96
C VAL A 30 1.66 -8.68 5.78
N TYR A 31 1.00 -7.63 5.31
CA TYR A 31 1.56 -6.28 5.22
C TYR A 31 1.12 -5.50 6.46
N GLU A 32 1.99 -5.40 7.45
CA GLU A 32 1.69 -4.68 8.68
C GLU A 32 1.83 -3.17 8.47
N THR A 33 0.89 -2.41 9.02
CA THR A 33 0.95 -0.94 9.06
C THR A 33 0.69 -0.48 10.48
N SER A 34 1.27 0.67 10.82
CA SER A 34 1.10 1.34 12.10
C SER A 34 0.39 2.67 11.92
N THR A 35 -0.10 3.25 13.03
CA THR A 35 -0.63 4.62 13.03
C THR A 35 0.36 5.62 12.44
N THR A 36 1.66 5.47 12.72
CA THR A 36 2.72 6.33 12.18
C THR A 36 2.78 6.29 10.66
N ASP A 37 2.56 5.14 10.03
CA ASP A 37 2.56 5.03 8.56
C ASP A 37 1.42 5.85 7.95
N TYR A 38 0.24 5.84 8.57
CA TYR A 38 -0.88 6.69 8.15
C TYR A 38 -0.59 8.18 8.37
N LEU A 39 0.05 8.55 9.48
CA LEU A 39 0.42 9.95 9.72
C LEU A 39 1.45 10.44 8.69
N LEU A 40 2.45 9.60 8.35
CA LEU A 40 3.42 9.89 7.29
C LEU A 40 2.75 9.99 5.92
N TYR A 41 1.79 9.11 5.62
CA TYR A 41 0.96 9.21 4.42
C TYR A 41 0.29 10.59 4.33
N LEU A 42 -0.33 11.07 5.42
CA LEU A 42 -0.97 12.38 5.47
C LEU A 42 0.05 13.53 5.32
N CYS A 43 1.23 13.41 5.93
CA CYS A 43 2.33 14.36 5.71
C CYS A 43 2.76 14.40 4.23
N GLY A 44 2.87 13.23 3.58
CA GLY A 44 3.18 13.12 2.15
C GLY A 44 2.11 13.73 1.23
N ARG A 45 0.85 13.78 1.68
CA ARG A 45 -0.24 14.51 1.02
C ARG A 45 -0.17 16.04 1.22
N GLY A 46 0.78 16.53 2.02
CA GLY A 46 0.99 17.94 2.30
C GLY A 46 0.25 18.47 3.52
N TYR A 47 -0.33 17.60 4.36
CA TYR A 47 -0.96 18.05 5.60
C TYR A 47 0.09 18.34 6.66
N ASN A 48 -0.09 19.44 7.38
CA ASN A 48 0.71 19.77 8.55
C ASN A 48 0.10 19.14 9.82
N LEU A 49 0.87 19.16 10.91
CA LEU A 49 0.45 18.58 12.19
C LEU A 49 -0.87 19.14 12.72
N THR A 50 -1.15 20.43 12.48
CA THR A 50 -2.40 21.06 12.94
C THR A 50 -3.62 20.46 12.22
N THR A 51 -3.52 20.30 10.90
CA THR A 51 -4.56 19.65 10.09
C THR A 51 -4.69 18.16 10.45
N ILE A 52 -3.58 17.46 10.68
CA ILE A 52 -3.63 16.04 11.06
C ILE A 52 -4.36 15.87 12.41
N LYS A 53 -4.11 16.75 13.38
CA LYS A 53 -4.77 16.73 14.68
C LYS A 53 -6.27 17.06 14.63
N SER A 54 -6.77 17.66 13.54
CA SER A 54 -8.23 17.83 13.36
C SER A 54 -8.89 16.59 12.74
N ILE A 55 -8.12 15.71 12.10
CA ILE A 55 -8.61 14.48 11.46
C ILE A 55 -8.58 13.30 12.44
N THR A 56 -7.56 13.21 13.28
CA THR A 56 -7.38 12.08 14.21
C THR A 56 -6.93 12.53 15.60
N THR A 57 -7.41 11.82 16.62
CA THR A 57 -7.02 11.99 18.01
C THR A 57 -5.82 11.13 18.42
N THR A 58 -5.35 10.23 17.56
CA THR A 58 -4.31 9.23 17.88
C THR A 58 -2.94 9.64 17.33
N VAL A 59 -2.52 10.87 17.59
CA VAL A 59 -1.18 11.34 17.22
C VAL A 59 -0.21 11.08 18.38
N PRO A 60 0.87 10.29 18.21
CA PRO A 60 1.83 10.05 19.27
C PRO A 60 2.48 11.35 19.77
N ASP A 61 2.83 11.38 21.05
CA ASP A 61 3.56 12.50 21.63
C ASP A 61 4.91 12.69 20.93
N GLY A 62 5.21 13.94 20.58
CA GLY A 62 6.43 14.29 19.85
C GLY A 62 6.42 13.99 18.35
N PHE A 63 5.31 13.49 17.79
CA PHE A 63 5.18 13.35 16.34
C PHE A 63 5.09 14.73 15.66
N ASP A 64 5.87 14.90 14.60
CA ASP A 64 5.74 16.00 13.65
C ASP A 64 6.03 15.49 12.23
N CYS A 65 5.49 16.16 11.22
CA CYS A 65 5.78 15.82 9.84
C CYS A 65 7.24 16.13 9.50
N PRO A 66 7.99 15.19 8.87
CA PRO A 66 9.34 15.47 8.40
C PRO A 66 9.36 16.69 7.47
N LYS A 67 10.34 17.59 7.66
CA LYS A 67 10.47 18.82 6.85
C LYS A 67 10.58 18.55 5.34
N ASN A 68 11.14 17.40 4.98
CA ASN A 68 11.31 16.91 3.62
C ASN A 68 10.27 15.85 3.24
N SER A 69 9.03 15.99 3.71
CA SER A 69 7.94 15.10 3.33
C SER A 69 7.71 15.11 1.83
N THR A 70 7.81 13.94 1.20
CA THR A 70 7.60 13.74 -0.24
C THR A 70 6.38 12.86 -0.49
N THR A 71 5.94 12.81 -1.74
CA THR A 71 4.90 11.87 -2.20
C THR A 71 5.33 10.41 -2.10
N ASP A 72 6.60 10.12 -1.77
CA ASP A 72 7.06 8.77 -1.51
C ASP A 72 6.42 8.18 -0.26
N TYR A 73 6.06 8.99 0.75
CA TYR A 73 5.30 8.51 1.90
C TYR A 73 3.92 7.96 1.51
N ILE A 74 3.34 8.46 0.41
CA ILE A 74 2.08 7.94 -0.15
C ILE A 74 2.34 6.58 -0.80
N SER A 75 3.35 6.52 -1.67
CA SER A 75 3.63 5.32 -2.48
C SER A 75 4.21 4.16 -1.63
N ASN A 76 4.95 4.48 -0.57
CA ASN A 76 5.64 3.52 0.30
C ASN A 76 4.85 3.15 1.56
N MET A 77 3.61 3.61 1.71
CA MET A 77 2.73 3.04 2.74
C MET A 77 2.66 1.52 2.54
N ASN A 78 2.85 0.75 3.61
CA ASN A 78 2.99 -0.70 3.53
C ASN A 78 1.65 -1.41 3.27
N TYR A 79 1.05 -1.14 2.12
CA TYR A 79 -0.29 -1.56 1.75
C TYR A 79 -0.23 -2.78 0.81
N PRO A 80 -1.18 -3.74 0.91
CA PRO A 80 -1.14 -5.00 0.14
C PRO A 80 -1.46 -4.84 -1.36
N THR A 81 -1.38 -3.63 -1.89
CA THR A 81 -1.51 -3.33 -3.32
C THR A 81 -0.50 -2.25 -3.74
N ILE A 82 -0.24 -2.17 -5.03
CA ILE A 82 0.61 -1.14 -5.65
C ILE A 82 -0.26 -0.40 -6.65
N ALA A 83 -0.38 0.92 -6.45
CA ALA A 83 -0.99 1.82 -7.42
C ALA A 83 0.02 2.93 -7.71
N VAL A 84 0.31 3.13 -8.98
CA VAL A 84 1.20 4.20 -9.46
C VAL A 84 0.38 5.08 -10.39
N SER A 85 0.18 6.33 -9.99
CA SER A 85 -0.53 7.34 -10.80
C SER A 85 0.48 8.23 -11.52
N GLU A 86 0.07 8.78 -12.66
CA GLU A 86 0.82 9.80 -13.41
C GLU A 86 2.26 9.38 -13.80
N LEU A 87 2.52 8.09 -14.01
CA LEU A 87 3.83 7.64 -14.51
C LEU A 87 4.02 8.11 -15.96
N LYS A 88 4.96 9.04 -16.20
CA LYS A 88 5.14 9.63 -17.54
C LYS A 88 6.28 8.97 -18.30
N GLY A 89 6.00 8.51 -19.51
CA GLY A 89 7.03 8.12 -20.48
C GLY A 89 8.04 7.11 -19.94
N LYS A 90 9.27 7.55 -19.69
CA LYS A 90 10.39 6.73 -19.18
C LYS A 90 10.65 6.92 -17.68
N GLU A 91 9.71 7.51 -16.95
CA GLU A 91 9.83 7.64 -15.50
C GLU A 91 9.81 6.25 -14.83
N SER A 92 10.62 6.09 -13.79
CA SER A 92 10.61 4.90 -12.95
C SER A 92 10.21 5.29 -11.54
N LYS A 93 9.31 4.52 -10.94
CA LYS A 93 8.91 4.69 -9.55
C LYS A 93 9.33 3.46 -8.74
N LYS A 94 10.13 3.68 -7.70
CA LYS A 94 10.44 2.63 -6.73
C LYS A 94 9.38 2.64 -5.62
N VAL A 95 8.80 1.47 -5.37
CA VAL A 95 7.86 1.23 -4.28
C VAL A 95 8.44 0.18 -3.36
N ILE A 96 8.39 0.43 -2.04
CA ILE A 96 8.91 -0.48 -1.02
C ILE A 96 7.75 -1.05 -0.21
N ARG A 97 7.83 -2.35 0.06
CA ARG A 97 6.93 -3.07 0.95
C ARG A 97 7.71 -3.98 1.88
N THR A 98 7.14 -4.19 3.05
CA THR A 98 7.63 -5.13 4.06
C THR A 98 6.52 -6.13 4.35
N VAL A 99 6.87 -7.41 4.37
CA VAL A 99 5.93 -8.48 4.71
C VAL A 99 6.39 -9.19 5.97
N THR A 100 5.45 -9.52 6.83
CA THR A 100 5.67 -10.27 8.07
C THR A 100 5.14 -11.68 7.90
N ASN A 101 5.97 -12.69 8.23
CA ASN A 101 5.54 -14.08 8.23
C ASN A 101 4.69 -14.38 9.47
N VAL A 102 3.45 -14.81 9.25
CA VAL A 102 2.47 -15.22 10.26
C VAL A 102 2.07 -16.70 10.14
N GLY A 103 2.73 -17.45 9.25
CA GLY A 103 2.48 -18.87 9.00
C GLY A 103 3.08 -19.84 10.03
N GLY A 104 3.78 -19.33 11.06
CA GLY A 104 4.33 -20.12 12.17
C GLY A 104 5.86 -20.08 12.28
N ASN A 105 6.41 -20.93 13.16
CA ASN A 105 7.82 -20.85 13.62
C ASN A 105 8.81 -21.63 12.73
N GLY A 106 8.39 -22.08 11.56
CA GLY A 106 9.25 -22.79 10.61
C GLY A 106 9.95 -21.84 9.65
N GLU A 107 11.21 -22.12 9.33
CA GLU A 107 11.87 -21.45 8.21
C GLU A 107 11.10 -21.71 6.93
N THR A 108 10.68 -20.64 6.25
CA THR A 108 9.84 -20.69 5.05
C THR A 108 10.46 -19.79 3.99
N VAL A 109 10.62 -20.32 2.78
CA VAL A 109 11.17 -19.58 1.63
C VAL A 109 10.03 -19.20 0.70
N TYR A 110 9.96 -17.92 0.33
CA TYR A 110 9.00 -17.39 -0.62
C TYR A 110 9.73 -16.95 -1.90
N THR A 111 9.17 -17.31 -3.05
CA THR A 111 9.68 -16.87 -4.37
C THR A 111 8.73 -15.82 -4.93
N VAL A 112 9.28 -14.69 -5.38
CA VAL A 112 8.50 -13.62 -6.00
C VAL A 112 8.16 -14.00 -7.45
N SER A 113 6.91 -13.78 -7.85
CA SER A 113 6.45 -13.83 -9.24
C SER A 113 5.80 -12.50 -9.57
N VAL A 114 6.10 -11.96 -10.76
CA VAL A 114 5.60 -10.66 -11.22
C VAL A 114 4.93 -10.87 -12.57
N ASP A 115 3.69 -10.41 -12.68
CA ASP A 115 2.96 -10.26 -13.94
C ASP A 115 2.77 -8.77 -14.17
N ALA A 116 3.58 -8.20 -15.06
CA ALA A 116 3.64 -6.76 -15.27
C ALA A 116 2.56 -6.30 -16.28
N PRO A 117 1.93 -5.12 -16.08
CA PRO A 117 1.09 -4.51 -17.10
C PRO A 117 1.87 -4.32 -18.41
N GLU A 118 1.19 -4.35 -19.57
CA GLU A 118 1.80 -4.35 -20.92
C GLU A 118 2.80 -3.21 -21.20
N GLU A 119 2.81 -2.15 -20.39
CA GLU A 119 3.57 -0.91 -20.59
C GLU A 119 4.57 -0.61 -19.45
N VAL A 120 4.76 -1.55 -18.51
CA VAL A 120 5.64 -1.40 -17.35
C VAL A 120 6.65 -2.56 -17.31
N GLU A 121 7.91 -2.22 -17.05
CA GLU A 121 9.03 -3.18 -16.88
C GLU A 121 9.63 -3.09 -15.47
#